data_AF-A0A9N9P4Q2-F1
#
_entry.id   AF-A0A9N9P4Q2-F1
#
_cell.length_a   1.000
_cell.length_b   1.000
_cell.length_c   1.000
_cell.angle_alpha   90.00
_cell.angle_beta   90.00
_cell.angle_gamma   90.00
#
_symmetry.space_group_name_H-M   'P 1'
#
loop_
_entity.id
_entity.type
_entity.pdbx_description
1 polymer ?
#
loop_
_entity_poly.entity_id
_entity_poly.type
_entity_poly.pdbx_seq_one_letter_code
_entity_poly.pdbx_strand_id
1 'polypeptide(L)'
;QDPSNTGCEVTYINGYPALEAITDYANKYIRRSRDPGVRFNMVLTSLRLKNGTFDIYEGDFAYNTLLPDAESITYDLKCSNTIKKVIRYWMIAHNEGIYKEFKDFYSFTDSKSYYDSICLNAKTPSDTFKQAKYDDTLRLPSGYLNLENNEITITGELIGNVSDFATFIKFNETGVVVVPSFLPKNFMSDVNGFLTQLTAQFDLFNKSGVKKVVFDFINNEGGFALLSQYFNDLIFPQNRVAFPRDMKINNVTTFLLKQADKLNLQLFNFSPRSKLSYDTGESFDNSDAFIGNNSFTRGGVTTKYSSLYSEIFDITFFANWKFPWTNKDIIILTNGACGSACAQTTQYLSEQAKIATVSVGGLYNSNMSYSSFPGGNVVSIDDLFKDVNIIINTTTDYPKIPKNLNIAMYSFGLSLSEAYSISFPNLVTEFIYRPANYRLYYDDKSIYDPSLLWLQA
;
A
#
# COMPACT_ATOMS: atom_id res chain seq x y z
N GLN A 1 27.52 2.00 -9.56
CA GLN A 1 27.12 2.91 -10.67
C GLN A 1 28.29 3.14 -11.62
N ASP A 2 28.01 3.46 -12.89
CA ASP A 2 28.98 4.00 -13.83
C ASP A 2 28.52 5.44 -14.19
N PRO A 3 29.10 6.48 -13.55
CA PRO A 3 28.71 7.87 -13.72
C PRO A 3 28.78 8.38 -15.15
N SER A 4 29.51 7.69 -16.04
CA SER A 4 29.58 8.04 -17.47
C SER A 4 28.26 7.83 -18.22
N ASN A 5 27.24 7.23 -17.59
CA ASN A 5 25.92 7.03 -18.17
C ASN A 5 24.89 8.10 -17.74
N THR A 6 25.26 9.03 -16.87
CA THR A 6 24.35 10.10 -16.41
C THR A 6 23.93 10.99 -17.58
N GLY A 7 22.63 11.25 -17.73
CA GLY A 7 22.08 12.06 -18.83
C GLY A 7 21.99 11.34 -20.17
N CYS A 8 22.30 10.04 -20.24
CA CYS A 8 22.08 9.25 -21.44
C CYS A 8 20.64 8.74 -21.53
N GLU A 9 20.10 8.71 -22.75
CA GLU A 9 18.80 8.13 -23.06
C GLU A 9 18.94 6.61 -23.28
N VAL A 10 18.11 5.80 -22.62
CA VAL A 10 17.99 4.37 -22.92
C VAL A 10 17.10 4.21 -24.14
N THR A 11 17.67 3.73 -25.26
CA THR A 11 16.95 3.60 -26.53
C THR A 11 16.48 2.18 -26.81
N TYR A 12 17.27 1.16 -26.41
CA TYR A 12 16.89 -0.26 -26.51
C TYR A 12 17.24 -1.03 -25.24
N ILE A 13 16.45 -2.07 -24.96
CA ILE A 13 16.65 -3.05 -23.89
C ILE A 13 16.54 -4.44 -24.52
N ASN A 14 17.61 -5.25 -24.43
CA ASN A 14 17.70 -6.58 -25.05
C ASN A 14 17.32 -6.58 -26.55
N GLY A 15 17.64 -5.50 -27.27
CA GLY A 15 17.35 -5.33 -28.69
C GLY A 15 15.92 -4.86 -29.02
N TYR A 16 15.05 -4.67 -28.02
CA TYR A 16 13.72 -4.09 -28.19
C TYR A 16 13.71 -2.59 -27.86
N PRO A 17 12.90 -1.76 -28.51
CA PRO A 17 12.74 -0.35 -28.14
C PRO A 17 12.46 -0.21 -26.63
N ALA A 18 13.17 0.68 -25.95
CA ALA A 18 13.17 0.72 -24.48
C ALA A 18 11.77 0.93 -23.89
N LEU A 19 10.98 1.82 -24.48
CA LEU A 19 9.60 2.08 -24.02
C LEU A 19 8.71 0.84 -24.14
N GLU A 20 8.83 0.09 -25.24
CA GLU A 20 8.08 -1.15 -25.46
C GLU A 20 8.52 -2.22 -24.46
N ALA A 21 9.83 -2.43 -24.28
CA ALA A 21 10.37 -3.40 -23.35
C ALA A 21 9.89 -3.17 -21.90
N ILE A 22 9.90 -1.92 -21.43
CA ILE A 22 9.42 -1.56 -20.10
C ILE A 22 7.89 -1.71 -20.00
N THR A 23 7.14 -1.31 -21.03
CA THR A 23 5.67 -1.42 -21.05
C THR A 23 5.22 -2.88 -21.05
N ASP A 24 5.88 -3.73 -21.82
CA ASP A 24 5.59 -5.16 -21.87
C ASP A 24 5.92 -5.85 -20.55
N TYR A 25 7.06 -5.51 -19.94
CA TYR A 25 7.40 -5.97 -18.61
C TYR A 25 6.33 -5.54 -17.59
N ALA A 26 5.95 -4.26 -17.60
CA ALA A 26 4.92 -3.70 -16.72
C ALA A 26 3.59 -4.46 -16.86
N ASN A 27 3.15 -4.69 -18.10
CA ASN A 27 1.89 -5.37 -18.39
C ASN A 27 1.90 -6.85 -17.99
N LYS A 28 3.05 -7.52 -18.13
CA LYS A 28 3.21 -8.96 -17.86
C LYS A 28 3.39 -9.26 -16.38
N TYR A 29 4.18 -8.46 -15.67
CA TYR A 29 4.66 -8.82 -14.33
C TYR A 29 4.09 -7.98 -13.20
N ILE A 30 3.60 -6.76 -13.47
CA ILE A 30 3.01 -5.91 -12.43
C ILE A 30 1.54 -6.25 -12.25
N ARG A 31 1.23 -6.81 -11.09
CA ARG A 31 -0.11 -7.31 -10.73
C ARG A 31 -0.85 -6.40 -9.76
N ARG A 32 -0.17 -5.37 -9.25
CA ARG A 32 -0.68 -4.47 -8.21
C ARG A 32 -1.46 -3.29 -8.77
N SER A 33 -1.69 -3.20 -10.08
CA SER A 33 -2.56 -2.17 -10.67
C SER A 33 -3.20 -2.66 -11.96
N ARG A 34 -4.39 -2.14 -12.27
CA ARG A 34 -5.10 -2.42 -13.53
C ARG A 34 -4.90 -1.33 -14.58
N ASP A 35 -4.34 -0.20 -14.18
CA ASP A 35 -4.03 0.92 -15.05
C ASP A 35 -2.63 0.71 -15.66
N PRO A 36 -2.49 0.65 -17.00
CA PRO A 36 -1.20 0.48 -17.67
C PRO A 36 -0.20 1.59 -17.35
N GLY A 37 -0.64 2.84 -17.24
CA GLY A 37 0.22 3.99 -16.91
C GLY A 37 0.76 3.89 -15.48
N VAL A 38 -0.04 3.41 -14.54
CA VAL A 38 0.41 3.18 -13.17
C VAL A 38 1.38 2.00 -13.09
N ARG A 39 1.11 0.88 -13.79
CA ARG A 39 2.06 -0.23 -13.88
C ARG A 39 3.39 0.22 -14.48
N PHE A 40 3.35 1.10 -15.46
CA PHE A 40 4.55 1.71 -16.05
C PHE A 40 5.32 2.57 -15.04
N ASN A 41 4.66 3.31 -14.15
CA ASN A 41 5.35 4.01 -13.07
C ASN A 41 6.02 3.05 -12.08
N MET A 42 5.35 1.97 -11.69
CA MET A 42 5.85 1.01 -10.69
C MET A 42 7.15 0.31 -11.14
N VAL A 43 7.36 0.15 -12.44
CA VAL A 43 8.58 -0.51 -12.97
C VAL A 43 9.78 0.42 -13.02
N LEU A 44 9.55 1.74 -13.03
CA LEU A 44 10.60 2.74 -13.13
C LEU A 44 11.12 3.15 -11.76
N THR A 45 12.41 3.47 -11.72
CA THR A 45 13.05 4.08 -10.55
C THR A 45 12.43 5.45 -10.28
N SER A 46 12.19 5.77 -9.01
CA SER A 46 11.72 7.08 -8.58
C SER A 46 12.30 7.47 -7.22
N LEU A 47 12.20 8.75 -6.88
CA LEU A 47 12.55 9.24 -5.55
C LEU A 47 11.35 9.12 -4.62
N ARG A 48 11.60 8.78 -3.35
CA ARG A 48 10.60 8.91 -2.29
C ARG A 48 11.23 9.63 -1.11
N LEU A 49 10.43 10.41 -0.40
CA LEU A 49 10.87 11.09 0.81
C LEU A 49 10.48 10.27 2.04
N LYS A 50 11.45 9.91 2.87
CA LYS A 50 11.23 9.19 4.13
C LYS A 50 12.07 9.81 5.23
N ASN A 51 11.45 10.14 6.36
CA ASN A 51 12.11 10.76 7.52
C ASN A 51 12.90 12.04 7.17
N GLY A 52 12.37 12.86 6.24
CA GLY A 52 13.03 14.09 5.80
C GLY A 52 14.25 13.90 4.91
N THR A 53 14.50 12.69 4.38
CA THR A 53 15.57 12.42 3.42
C THR A 53 15.02 11.71 2.19
N PHE A 54 15.52 12.07 1.01
CA PHE A 54 15.19 11.34 -0.22
C PHE A 54 16.02 10.06 -0.28
N ASP A 55 15.33 8.95 -0.55
CA ASP A 55 15.96 7.73 -0.99
C ASP A 55 15.38 7.33 -2.36
N ILE A 56 15.94 6.27 -2.92
CA ILE A 56 15.58 5.79 -4.24
C ILE A 56 14.72 4.56 -4.06
N TYR A 57 13.55 4.61 -4.70
CA TYR A 57 12.74 3.45 -4.98
C TYR A 57 13.19 2.89 -6.33
N GLU A 58 13.82 1.72 -6.33
CA GLU A 58 14.49 1.15 -7.49
C GLU A 58 13.53 0.84 -8.64
N GLY A 59 12.26 0.57 -8.34
CA GLY A 59 11.24 0.16 -9.29
C GLY A 59 11.30 -1.35 -9.60
N ASP A 60 10.14 -1.91 -9.93
CA ASP A 60 9.96 -3.37 -10.09
C ASP A 60 10.71 -3.95 -11.31
N PHE A 61 11.26 -3.11 -12.21
CA PHE A 61 12.13 -3.58 -13.28
C PHE A 61 13.54 -3.89 -12.78
N ALA A 62 14.10 -3.02 -11.93
CA ALA A 62 15.46 -3.15 -11.42
C ALA A 62 15.54 -4.07 -10.19
N TYR A 63 14.48 -4.10 -9.38
CA TYR A 63 14.36 -4.95 -8.20
C TYR A 63 13.08 -5.79 -8.29
N ASN A 64 13.23 -7.09 -8.60
CA ASN A 64 12.09 -7.97 -8.83
C ASN A 64 12.18 -9.25 -7.97
N THR A 65 11.03 -9.88 -7.77
CA THR A 65 10.89 -11.15 -7.03
C THR A 65 10.81 -12.36 -7.97
N LEU A 66 10.92 -12.13 -9.28
CA LEU A 66 10.85 -13.17 -10.30
C LEU A 66 12.25 -13.42 -10.85
N LEU A 67 12.62 -14.69 -11.02
CA LEU A 67 13.89 -15.01 -11.65
C LEU A 67 13.89 -14.51 -13.11
N PRO A 68 14.94 -13.81 -13.55
CA PRO A 68 15.04 -13.31 -14.91
C PRO A 68 15.23 -14.48 -15.90
N ASP A 69 14.71 -14.31 -17.12
CA ASP A 69 14.83 -15.31 -18.18
C ASP A 69 16.29 -15.47 -18.69
N ALA A 70 17.16 -14.51 -18.38
CA ALA A 70 18.57 -14.49 -18.76
C ALA A 70 19.43 -13.98 -17.60
N GLU A 71 20.72 -14.37 -17.58
CA GLU A 71 21.69 -13.97 -16.55
C GLU A 71 22.04 -12.46 -16.58
N SER A 72 21.76 -11.79 -17.70
CA SER A 72 22.05 -10.38 -17.89
C SER A 72 20.98 -9.66 -18.72
N ILE A 73 21.02 -8.34 -18.65
CA ILE A 73 20.24 -7.40 -19.44
C ILE A 73 21.19 -6.47 -20.19
N THR A 74 20.88 -6.19 -21.45
CA THR A 74 21.66 -5.30 -22.33
C THR A 74 20.87 -4.02 -22.59
N TYR A 75 21.53 -2.88 -22.48
CA TYR A 75 20.99 -1.56 -22.78
C TYR A 75 21.79 -0.90 -23.90
N ASP A 76 21.10 -0.30 -24.86
CA ASP A 76 21.71 0.64 -25.80
C ASP A 76 21.39 2.07 -25.37
N LEU A 77 22.44 2.79 -24.98
CA LEU A 77 22.37 4.15 -24.47
C LEU A 77 22.78 5.14 -25.56
N LYS A 78 22.00 6.20 -25.74
CA LYS A 78 22.35 7.37 -26.54
C LYS A 78 22.83 8.48 -25.60
N CYS A 79 24.14 8.70 -25.58
CA CYS A 79 24.81 9.71 -24.77
C CYS A 79 25.32 10.82 -25.68
N SER A 80 24.67 11.98 -25.69
CA SER A 80 24.98 13.09 -26.60
C SER A 80 25.04 12.62 -28.06
N ASN A 81 26.25 12.46 -28.62
CA ASN A 81 26.48 12.02 -30.02
C ASN A 81 27.04 10.58 -30.13
N THR A 82 27.04 9.82 -29.04
CA THR A 82 27.60 8.46 -29.00
C THR A 82 26.55 7.44 -28.61
N ILE A 83 26.62 6.25 -29.21
CA ILE A 83 25.82 5.10 -28.81
C ILE A 83 26.75 4.16 -28.02
N LYS A 84 26.35 3.82 -26.80
CA LYS A 84 27.08 2.93 -25.89
C LYS A 84 26.22 1.73 -25.56
N LYS A 85 26.78 0.53 -25.74
CA LYS A 85 26.14 -0.72 -25.28
C LYS A 85 26.61 -1.04 -23.87
N VAL A 86 25.67 -1.34 -22.99
CA VAL A 86 25.91 -1.61 -21.57
C VAL A 86 25.27 -2.93 -21.18
N ILE A 87 26.04 -3.82 -20.57
CA ILE A 87 25.55 -5.11 -20.04
C ILE A 87 25.51 -5.03 -18.52
N ARG A 88 24.43 -5.52 -17.91
CA ARG A 88 24.24 -5.63 -16.46
C ARG A 88 23.83 -7.06 -16.11
N TYR A 89 24.55 -7.68 -15.19
CA TYR A 89 24.22 -9.01 -14.69
C TYR A 89 23.24 -8.89 -13.53
N TRP A 90 22.30 -9.83 -13.46
CA TRP A 90 21.40 -9.91 -12.33
C TRP A 90 22.15 -10.38 -11.09
N MET A 91 21.79 -9.81 -9.95
CA MET A 91 22.30 -10.22 -8.65
C MET A 91 21.13 -10.64 -7.79
N ILE A 92 21.26 -11.77 -7.12
CA ILE A 92 20.29 -12.21 -6.12
C ILE A 92 20.62 -11.48 -4.82
N ALA A 93 19.74 -10.59 -4.39
CA ALA A 93 19.85 -9.93 -3.09
C ALA A 93 19.22 -10.82 -2.01
N HIS A 94 20.00 -11.19 -0.99
CA HIS A 94 19.46 -11.86 0.19
C HIS A 94 18.66 -10.86 1.03
N ASN A 95 17.38 -11.14 1.23
CA ASN A 95 16.50 -10.27 2.00
C ASN A 95 16.66 -10.57 3.50
N GLU A 96 17.79 -10.19 4.09
CA GLU A 96 18.06 -10.44 5.52
C GLU A 96 17.13 -9.61 6.46
N GLY A 97 16.33 -8.66 5.93
CA GLY A 97 15.63 -7.64 6.71
C GLY A 97 14.19 -7.97 7.11
N ILE A 98 13.48 -8.79 6.33
CA ILE A 98 12.06 -9.08 6.62
C ILE A 98 11.92 -10.18 7.68
N TYR A 99 12.92 -11.07 7.81
CA TYR A 99 12.88 -12.13 8.81
C TYR A 99 14.28 -12.43 9.37
N LYS A 100 14.69 -11.70 10.41
CA LYS A 100 15.94 -11.97 11.17
C LYS A 100 16.07 -13.43 11.64
N GLU A 101 14.95 -14.10 11.85
CA GLU A 101 14.85 -15.49 12.30
C GLU A 101 15.34 -16.50 11.24
N PHE A 102 15.55 -16.05 10.00
CA PHE A 102 16.02 -16.88 8.89
C PHE A 102 17.46 -16.58 8.46
N LYS A 103 18.22 -15.79 9.23
CA LYS A 103 19.63 -15.50 8.92
C LYS A 103 20.47 -16.78 8.80
N ASP A 104 20.12 -17.81 9.57
CA ASP A 104 20.77 -19.12 9.53
C ASP A 104 20.24 -20.03 8.39
N PHE A 105 19.09 -19.71 7.80
CA PHE A 105 18.52 -20.47 6.68
C PHE A 105 19.21 -20.13 5.34
N TYR A 106 19.58 -18.88 5.11
CA TYR A 106 19.96 -18.38 3.78
C TYR A 106 21.47 -18.39 3.46
N SER A 107 22.24 -19.35 4.00
CA SER A 107 23.68 -19.50 3.71
C SER A 107 23.95 -20.22 2.37
N PHE A 108 23.34 -19.75 1.28
CA PHE A 108 23.57 -20.30 -0.05
C PHE A 108 24.31 -19.30 -0.95
N THR A 109 25.20 -19.80 -1.78
CA THR A 109 25.99 -19.01 -2.75
C THR A 109 25.75 -19.44 -4.19
N ASP A 110 24.98 -20.50 -4.40
CA ASP A 110 24.62 -21.06 -5.69
C ASP A 110 23.29 -21.85 -5.61
N SER A 111 22.79 -22.30 -6.75
CA SER A 111 21.52 -23.06 -6.81
C SER A 111 21.57 -24.37 -6.02
N LYS A 112 22.75 -25.00 -5.93
CA LYS A 112 22.92 -26.28 -5.24
C LYS A 112 22.85 -26.10 -3.72
N SER A 113 23.60 -25.14 -3.18
CA SER A 113 23.56 -24.76 -1.77
C SER A 113 22.19 -24.23 -1.37
N TYR A 114 21.46 -23.53 -2.25
CA TYR A 114 20.06 -23.16 -2.00
C TYR A 114 19.17 -24.38 -1.85
N TYR A 115 19.23 -25.31 -2.80
CA TYR A 115 18.42 -26.53 -2.75
C TYR A 115 18.77 -27.38 -1.52
N ASP A 116 20.06 -27.52 -1.21
CA ASP A 116 20.56 -28.29 -0.10
C ASP A 116 20.19 -27.67 1.26
N SER A 117 20.25 -26.34 1.43
CA SER A 117 19.99 -25.66 2.71
C SER A 117 18.52 -25.31 2.94
N ILE A 118 17.78 -24.93 1.89
CA ILE A 118 16.39 -24.47 1.99
C ILE A 118 15.39 -25.58 1.64
N CYS A 119 15.59 -26.27 0.51
CA CYS A 119 14.59 -27.21 0.01
C CYS A 119 14.67 -28.59 0.67
N LEU A 120 15.88 -29.10 0.91
CA LEU A 120 16.08 -30.42 1.53
C LEU A 120 16.07 -30.37 3.07
N ASN A 121 16.52 -29.27 3.66
CA ASN A 121 16.71 -29.11 5.10
C ASN A 121 15.65 -28.22 5.76
N ALA A 122 14.44 -28.14 5.20
CA ALA A 122 13.32 -27.42 5.80
C ALA A 122 13.00 -28.01 7.20
N LYS A 123 13.71 -27.54 8.22
CA LYS A 123 13.40 -27.83 9.62
C LYS A 123 11.98 -27.34 9.85
N THR A 124 11.13 -28.21 10.35
CA THR A 124 9.77 -27.87 10.79
C THR A 124 9.88 -26.66 11.71
N PRO A 125 9.18 -25.54 11.45
CA PRO A 125 9.17 -24.42 12.38
C PRO A 125 8.45 -24.88 13.65
N SER A 126 9.19 -25.42 14.62
CA SER A 126 8.70 -25.55 15.99
C SER A 126 9.00 -24.25 16.72
N ASP A 127 7.99 -23.80 17.46
CA ASP A 127 8.01 -22.74 18.47
C ASP A 127 7.75 -21.31 17.99
N THR A 128 6.51 -20.89 18.27
CA THR A 128 6.04 -19.51 18.51
C THR A 128 6.73 -18.39 17.73
N PHE A 129 6.13 -18.02 16.61
CA PHE A 129 6.37 -16.74 15.93
C PHE A 129 6.21 -15.59 16.93
N LYS A 130 7.33 -15.05 17.42
CA LYS A 130 7.34 -13.75 18.08
C LYS A 130 7.40 -12.70 16.98
N GLN A 131 6.57 -11.66 17.10
CA GLN A 131 6.55 -10.54 16.18
C GLN A 131 7.96 -9.98 15.99
N ALA A 132 8.52 -10.12 14.79
CA ALA A 132 9.84 -9.60 14.47
C ALA A 132 9.83 -8.05 14.52
N LYS A 133 10.75 -7.47 15.28
CA LYS A 133 11.04 -6.03 15.20
C LYS A 133 11.78 -5.75 13.90
N TYR A 134 11.24 -4.80 13.13
CA TYR A 134 11.85 -4.26 11.91
C TYR A 134 13.22 -3.65 12.24
N ASP A 135 14.29 -4.18 11.63
CA ASP A 135 15.64 -3.63 11.73
C ASP A 135 16.01 -2.95 10.41
N ASP A 136 16.34 -1.66 10.46
CA ASP A 136 16.74 -0.83 9.31
C ASP A 136 18.20 -1.04 8.88
N THR A 137 18.93 -2.00 9.47
CA THR A 137 20.36 -2.17 9.18
C THR A 137 20.63 -3.34 8.25
N LEU A 138 20.37 -3.14 6.95
CA LEU A 138 20.88 -4.02 5.91
C LEU A 138 21.35 -3.27 4.67
N ARG A 139 22.67 -3.11 4.63
CA ARG A 139 23.41 -2.59 3.50
C ARG A 139 23.55 -3.69 2.45
N LEU A 140 22.76 -3.56 1.39
CA LEU A 140 23.15 -4.08 0.07
C LEU A 140 24.55 -3.52 -0.29
N PRO A 141 25.36 -4.21 -1.11
CA PRO A 141 26.73 -3.78 -1.39
C PRO A 141 26.77 -2.30 -1.77
N SER A 142 27.64 -1.53 -1.10
CA SER A 142 27.74 -0.07 -0.98
C SER A 142 27.89 0.75 -2.28
N GLY A 143 27.41 0.25 -3.42
CA GLY A 143 27.33 0.94 -4.70
C GLY A 143 25.89 1.28 -5.12
N TYR A 144 24.92 1.15 -4.21
CA TYR A 144 23.59 1.77 -4.35
C TYR A 144 23.80 3.28 -4.44
N LEU A 145 23.10 3.91 -5.39
CA LEU A 145 23.11 5.34 -5.68
C LEU A 145 23.46 6.16 -4.43
N ASN A 146 24.73 6.50 -4.29
CA ASN A 146 25.10 7.53 -3.36
C ASN A 146 24.71 8.81 -4.08
N LEU A 147 23.55 9.36 -3.69
CA LEU A 147 23.20 10.75 -3.97
C LEU A 147 24.24 11.71 -3.37
N GLU A 148 25.30 11.22 -2.71
CA GLU A 148 26.45 12.01 -2.21
C GLU A 148 27.04 13.01 -3.22
N ASN A 149 26.85 12.83 -4.54
CA ASN A 149 27.30 13.82 -5.52
C ASN A 149 26.22 14.85 -5.96
N ASN A 150 24.95 14.62 -5.61
CA ASN A 150 23.84 15.56 -5.75
C ASN A 150 22.96 15.41 -4.50
N GLU A 151 23.33 16.04 -3.39
CA GLU A 151 22.41 16.19 -2.26
C GLU A 151 21.13 16.83 -2.80
N ILE A 152 20.07 16.02 -2.99
CA ILE A 152 18.76 16.53 -3.33
C ILE A 152 18.24 17.19 -2.06
N THR A 153 18.63 18.45 -1.89
CA THR A 153 18.24 19.24 -0.74
C THR A 153 16.79 19.66 -0.92
N ILE A 154 15.95 19.32 0.05
CA ILE A 154 14.60 19.84 0.14
C ILE A 154 14.72 21.37 0.24
N THR A 155 14.25 22.09 -0.78
CA THR A 155 14.37 23.55 -0.83
C THR A 155 13.37 24.26 0.11
N GLY A 156 12.39 23.52 0.65
CA GLY A 156 11.39 24.00 1.60
C GLY A 156 11.83 23.91 3.06
N GLU A 157 11.14 24.67 3.92
CA GLU A 157 11.33 24.68 5.37
C GLU A 157 10.71 23.41 5.99
N LEU A 158 11.53 22.55 6.60
CA LEU A 158 11.04 21.39 7.35
C LEU A 158 10.38 21.86 8.67
N ILE A 159 9.07 21.70 8.77
CA ILE A 159 8.30 22.09 9.96
C ILE A 159 8.27 20.96 11.01
N GLY A 160 8.35 19.71 10.57
CA GLY A 160 8.45 18.57 11.49
C GLY A 160 8.08 17.25 10.86
N ASN A 161 8.10 16.20 11.68
CA ASN A 161 7.77 14.83 11.29
C ASN A 161 6.91 14.17 12.37
N VAL A 162 6.05 13.24 11.96
CA VAL A 162 5.31 12.34 12.86
C VAL A 162 5.83 10.94 12.63
N SER A 163 6.79 10.51 13.46
CA SER A 163 7.51 9.25 13.27
C SER A 163 8.03 9.13 11.82
N ASP A 164 7.84 7.95 11.24
CA ASP A 164 8.02 7.56 9.85
C ASP A 164 6.71 7.61 9.04
N PHE A 165 5.64 8.20 9.59
CA PHE A 165 4.34 8.31 8.93
C PHE A 165 4.26 9.51 8.00
N ALA A 166 4.62 10.70 8.48
CA ALA A 166 4.40 11.95 7.75
C ALA A 166 5.52 12.98 7.96
N THR A 167 5.94 13.63 6.88
CA THR A 167 6.90 14.73 6.87
C THR A 167 6.21 16.01 6.40
N PHE A 168 6.39 17.11 7.15
CA PHE A 168 5.71 18.39 6.94
C PHE A 168 6.70 19.45 6.46
N ILE A 169 6.53 19.93 5.23
CA ILE A 169 7.45 20.87 4.58
C ILE A 169 6.66 22.08 4.12
N LYS A 170 7.23 23.27 4.30
CA LYS A 170 6.62 24.54 3.89
C LYS A 170 7.42 25.21 2.78
N PHE A 171 6.70 25.67 1.77
CA PHE A 171 7.15 26.49 0.65
C PHE A 171 6.32 27.77 0.61
N ASN A 172 6.81 28.82 1.26
CA ASN A 172 6.05 30.07 1.41
C ASN A 172 4.66 29.82 2.06
N GLU A 173 3.56 30.01 1.34
CA GLU A 173 2.19 29.75 1.84
C GLU A 173 1.66 28.34 1.45
N THR A 174 2.44 27.56 0.71
CA THR A 174 2.11 26.18 0.33
C THR A 174 2.79 25.22 1.28
N GLY A 175 2.04 24.27 1.82
CA GLY A 175 2.54 23.17 2.63
C GLY A 175 2.48 21.86 1.85
N VAL A 176 3.44 20.98 2.11
CA VAL A 176 3.46 19.60 1.63
C VAL A 176 3.49 18.68 2.85
N VAL A 177 2.59 17.69 2.85
CA VAL A 177 2.58 16.60 3.81
C VAL A 177 2.84 15.32 3.04
N VAL A 178 4.09 14.83 3.13
CA VAL A 178 4.51 13.59 2.48
C VAL A 178 4.16 12.43 3.39
N VAL A 179 3.34 11.50 2.91
CA VAL A 179 2.95 10.27 3.61
C VAL A 179 3.50 9.09 2.83
N PRO A 180 4.73 8.61 3.12
CA PRO A 180 5.34 7.52 2.36
C PRO A 180 4.68 6.15 2.59
N SER A 181 4.01 5.95 3.73
CA SER A 181 3.35 4.68 4.07
C SER A 181 2.29 4.87 5.17
N PHE A 182 1.28 4.00 5.18
CA PHE A 182 0.34 3.84 6.31
C PHE A 182 0.79 2.74 7.29
N LEU A 183 2.08 2.35 7.30
CA LEU A 183 2.69 1.38 8.23
C LEU A 183 3.76 2.02 9.15
N PRO A 184 3.46 3.09 9.89
CA PRO A 184 4.43 3.63 10.83
C PRO A 184 4.72 2.65 11.97
N LYS A 185 5.99 2.57 12.39
CA LYS A 185 6.47 1.56 13.35
C LYS A 185 5.73 1.56 14.69
N ASN A 186 5.34 2.73 15.20
CA ASN A 186 4.84 2.90 16.56
C ASN A 186 3.31 3.08 16.66
N PHE A 187 2.58 3.00 15.54
CA PHE A 187 1.13 3.28 15.57
C PHE A 187 0.36 2.25 16.41
N MET A 188 0.60 0.96 16.20
CA MET A 188 -0.11 -0.08 16.96
C MET A 188 0.29 -0.15 18.44
N SER A 189 1.47 0.36 18.81
CA SER A 189 1.92 0.37 20.21
C SER A 189 1.34 1.52 21.03
N ASP A 190 1.03 2.65 20.40
CA ASP A 190 0.47 3.83 21.06
C ASP A 190 -0.37 4.66 20.06
N VAL A 191 -1.59 4.18 19.79
CA VAL A 191 -2.51 4.84 18.86
C VAL A 191 -2.83 6.26 19.32
N ASN A 192 -3.19 6.46 20.59
CA ASN A 192 -3.60 7.77 21.10
C ASN A 192 -2.45 8.77 21.11
N GLY A 193 -1.25 8.37 21.53
CA GLY A 193 -0.06 9.21 21.48
C GLY A 193 0.29 9.57 20.05
N PHE A 194 0.20 8.62 19.11
CA PHE A 194 0.42 8.86 17.68
C PHE A 194 -0.56 9.88 17.11
N LEU A 195 -1.86 9.73 17.37
CA LEU A 195 -2.88 10.66 16.86
C LEU A 195 -2.77 12.05 17.49
N THR A 196 -2.37 12.13 18.77
CA THR A 196 -2.08 13.40 19.47
C THR A 196 -0.88 14.12 18.83
N GLN A 197 0.18 13.38 18.50
CA GLN A 197 1.34 13.95 17.80
C GLN A 197 0.95 14.43 16.40
N LEU A 198 0.10 13.67 15.70
CA LEU A 198 -0.37 14.02 14.37
C LEU A 198 -1.16 15.34 14.37
N THR A 199 -2.14 15.50 15.26
CA THR A 199 -2.93 16.75 15.38
C THR A 199 -2.05 17.93 15.80
N ALA A 200 -1.17 17.73 16.79
CA ALA A 200 -0.23 18.77 17.22
C ALA A 200 0.70 19.22 16.08
N GLN A 201 1.15 18.29 15.23
CA GLN A 201 1.99 18.62 14.09
C GLN A 201 1.21 19.38 13.01
N PHE A 202 -0.05 19.03 12.74
CA PHE A 202 -0.92 19.83 11.87
C PHE A 202 -1.18 21.24 12.42
N ASP A 203 -1.34 21.39 13.75
CA ASP A 203 -1.49 22.71 14.38
C ASP A 203 -0.22 23.56 14.21
N LEU A 204 0.97 22.98 14.39
CA LEU A 204 2.25 23.64 14.12
C LEU A 204 2.37 24.04 12.66
N PHE A 205 1.96 23.14 11.76
CA PHE A 205 1.99 23.39 10.33
C PHE A 205 1.08 24.54 9.92
N ASN A 206 -0.13 24.60 10.46
CA ASN A 206 -1.04 25.73 10.25
C ASN A 206 -0.47 27.04 10.83
N LYS A 207 0.05 27.01 12.07
CA LYS A 207 0.69 28.17 12.72
C LYS A 207 1.90 28.70 11.98
N SER A 208 2.56 27.87 11.16
CA SER A 208 3.67 28.30 10.32
C SER A 208 3.24 29.21 9.15
N GLY A 209 1.93 29.38 8.90
CA GLY A 209 1.38 30.26 7.85
C GLY A 209 1.00 29.55 6.56
N VAL A 210 0.91 28.21 6.57
CA VAL A 210 0.48 27.41 5.42
C VAL A 210 -1.01 27.62 5.14
N LYS A 211 -1.34 27.97 3.89
CA LYS A 211 -2.72 28.21 3.43
C LYS A 211 -3.23 27.16 2.46
N LYS A 212 -2.34 26.47 1.75
CA LYS A 212 -2.68 25.37 0.83
C LYS A 212 -1.83 24.15 1.15
N VAL A 213 -2.38 22.95 0.98
CA VAL A 213 -1.71 21.69 1.34
C VAL A 213 -1.70 20.72 0.16
N VAL A 214 -0.52 20.20 -0.16
CA VAL A 214 -0.34 19.04 -1.02
C VAL A 214 -0.16 17.82 -0.12
N PHE A 215 -1.08 16.87 -0.20
CA PHE A 215 -0.84 15.53 0.34
C PHE A 215 -0.11 14.69 -0.71
N ASP A 216 1.16 14.42 -0.46
CA ASP A 216 1.97 13.59 -1.34
C ASP A 216 1.93 12.12 -0.90
N PHE A 217 1.35 11.30 -1.77
CA PHE A 217 1.26 9.84 -1.65
C PHE A 217 2.00 9.11 -2.79
N ILE A 218 2.97 9.76 -3.44
CA ILE A 218 3.86 9.09 -4.40
C ILE A 218 4.52 7.89 -3.71
N ASN A 219 4.47 6.72 -4.37
CA ASN A 219 5.02 5.46 -3.88
C ASN A 219 4.43 4.90 -2.58
N ASN A 220 3.29 5.41 -2.08
CA ASN A 220 2.67 4.88 -0.87
C ASN A 220 1.82 3.64 -1.16
N GLU A 221 2.34 2.44 -0.91
CA GLU A 221 1.62 1.18 -1.20
C GLU A 221 0.52 0.83 -0.17
N GLY A 222 0.32 1.67 0.85
CA GLY A 222 -0.71 1.52 1.87
C GLY A 222 -0.17 1.13 3.23
N GLY A 223 -0.95 0.31 3.96
CA GLY A 223 -0.64 -0.05 5.34
C GLY A 223 -1.83 -0.39 6.21
N PHE A 224 -1.84 0.10 7.45
CA PHE A 224 -2.94 -0.16 8.38
C PHE A 224 -4.23 0.50 7.88
N ALA A 225 -5.23 -0.31 7.52
CA ALA A 225 -6.55 0.17 7.13
C ALA A 225 -7.23 0.97 8.25
N LEU A 226 -6.87 0.72 9.51
CA LEU A 226 -7.32 1.52 10.65
C LEU A 226 -6.75 2.95 10.62
N LEU A 227 -5.47 3.11 10.26
CA LEU A 227 -4.85 4.43 10.16
C LEU A 227 -5.42 5.24 8.98
N SER A 228 -5.81 4.58 7.87
CA SER A 228 -6.58 5.23 6.80
C SER A 228 -7.87 5.86 7.33
N GLN A 229 -8.61 5.15 8.18
CA GLN A 229 -9.86 5.65 8.77
C GLN A 229 -9.62 6.82 9.73
N TYR A 230 -8.59 6.76 10.58
CA TYR A 230 -8.19 7.91 11.41
C TYR A 230 -7.79 9.11 10.57
N PHE A 231 -7.06 8.91 9.47
CA PHE A 231 -6.66 10.00 8.60
C PHE A 231 -7.85 10.63 7.86
N ASN A 232 -8.82 9.80 7.44
CA ASN A 232 -10.07 10.27 6.85
C ASN A 232 -10.90 11.09 7.83
N ASP A 233 -11.07 10.60 9.07
CA ASP A 233 -11.80 11.29 10.13
C ASP A 233 -11.13 12.62 10.51
N LEU A 234 -9.80 12.61 10.62
CA LEU A 234 -9.00 13.79 10.92
C LEU A 234 -9.24 14.91 9.90
N ILE A 235 -9.20 14.60 8.60
CA ILE A 235 -9.31 15.60 7.52
C ILE A 235 -10.76 15.98 7.25
N PHE A 236 -11.67 15.01 7.28
CA PHE A 236 -13.07 15.19 6.95
C PHE A 236 -13.95 14.40 7.93
N PRO A 237 -14.17 14.95 9.15
CA PRO A 237 -14.95 14.27 10.18
C PRO A 237 -16.38 14.01 9.70
N GLN A 238 -16.81 12.75 9.74
CA GLN A 238 -18.13 12.29 9.32
C GLN A 238 -18.52 11.04 10.11
N ASN A 239 -19.82 10.70 10.13
CA ASN A 239 -20.29 9.46 10.75
C ASN A 239 -19.78 8.19 10.05
N ARG A 240 -19.17 8.30 8.86
CA ARG A 240 -18.75 7.15 8.03
C ARG A 240 -17.40 7.40 7.39
N VAL A 241 -16.31 7.10 8.09
CA VAL A 241 -14.92 7.38 7.67
C VAL A 241 -14.28 6.28 6.82
N ALA A 242 -15.08 5.32 6.37
CA ALA A 242 -14.67 4.18 5.56
C ALA A 242 -15.70 3.85 4.48
N PHE A 243 -15.26 3.14 3.45
CA PHE A 243 -16.14 2.58 2.44
C PHE A 243 -17.05 1.48 3.03
N PRO A 244 -18.32 1.38 2.60
CA PRO A 244 -19.18 0.24 2.93
C PRO A 244 -18.53 -1.06 2.46
N ARG A 245 -18.66 -2.12 3.24
CA ARG A 245 -18.08 -3.44 2.94
C ARG A 245 -19.11 -4.56 3.02
N ASP A 246 -18.88 -5.63 2.26
CA ASP A 246 -19.55 -6.92 2.48
C ASP A 246 -18.57 -8.08 2.43
N MET A 247 -18.99 -9.21 3.00
CA MET A 247 -18.25 -10.47 2.98
C MET A 247 -19.06 -11.54 2.27
N LYS A 248 -18.39 -12.40 1.49
CA LYS A 248 -19.00 -13.56 0.85
C LYS A 248 -19.52 -14.55 1.88
N ILE A 249 -20.78 -14.96 1.72
CA ILE A 249 -21.46 -15.92 2.59
C ILE A 249 -21.55 -17.29 1.91
N ASN A 250 -21.05 -18.32 2.59
CA ASN A 250 -21.16 -19.73 2.22
C ASN A 250 -21.30 -20.60 3.47
N ASN A 251 -21.42 -21.92 3.31
CA ASN A 251 -21.62 -22.83 4.45
C ASN A 251 -20.52 -22.72 5.52
N VAL A 252 -19.27 -22.44 5.14
CA VAL A 252 -18.15 -22.26 6.08
C VAL A 252 -18.27 -20.92 6.82
N THR A 253 -18.42 -19.80 6.11
CA THR A 253 -18.52 -18.48 6.76
C THR A 253 -19.79 -18.35 7.59
N THR A 254 -20.92 -18.91 7.14
CA THR A 254 -22.15 -19.01 7.92
C THR A 254 -21.91 -19.78 9.23
N PHE A 255 -21.26 -20.94 9.17
CA PHE A 255 -20.95 -21.71 10.37
C PHE A 255 -20.06 -20.90 11.34
N LEU A 256 -18.96 -20.31 10.84
CA LEU A 256 -18.02 -19.55 11.68
C LEU A 256 -18.70 -18.35 12.37
N LEU A 257 -19.46 -17.56 11.62
CA LEU A 257 -20.20 -16.41 12.15
C LEU A 257 -21.22 -16.82 13.21
N LYS A 258 -21.99 -17.89 12.95
CA LYS A 258 -23.03 -18.36 13.89
C LYS A 258 -22.42 -18.94 15.17
N GLN A 259 -21.32 -19.69 15.06
CA GLN A 259 -20.65 -20.22 16.25
C GLN A 259 -19.97 -19.12 17.06
N ALA A 260 -19.30 -18.16 16.40
CA ALA A 260 -18.69 -17.03 17.08
C ALA A 260 -19.72 -16.20 17.86
N ASP A 261 -20.87 -15.91 17.25
CA ASP A 261 -21.98 -15.20 17.92
C ASP A 261 -22.59 -16.02 19.06
N LYS A 262 -22.86 -17.32 18.86
CA LYS A 262 -23.38 -18.23 19.90
C LYS A 262 -22.46 -18.30 21.12
N LEU A 263 -21.15 -18.30 20.90
CA LEU A 263 -20.13 -18.38 21.94
C LEU A 263 -19.71 -17.00 22.48
N ASN A 264 -20.28 -15.92 21.94
CA ASN A 264 -19.90 -14.54 22.26
C ASN A 264 -18.39 -14.27 22.13
N LEU A 265 -17.76 -14.83 21.10
CA LEU A 265 -16.34 -14.64 20.82
C LEU A 265 -16.09 -13.27 20.19
N GLN A 266 -14.98 -12.64 20.60
CA GLN A 266 -14.48 -11.38 20.03
C GLN A 266 -13.29 -11.69 19.11
N LEU A 267 -13.61 -12.24 17.94
CA LEU A 267 -12.69 -12.51 16.84
C LEU A 267 -12.62 -11.32 15.87
N PHE A 268 -11.49 -11.14 15.22
CA PHE A 268 -11.28 -10.03 14.28
C PHE A 268 -12.13 -10.19 13.01
N ASN A 269 -12.21 -11.41 12.47
CA ASN A 269 -12.82 -11.67 11.15
C ASN A 269 -14.27 -12.13 11.21
N PHE A 270 -14.68 -12.87 12.26
CA PHE A 270 -15.96 -13.58 12.31
C PHE A 270 -16.87 -13.15 13.46
N SER A 271 -16.78 -11.91 13.93
CA SER A 271 -17.63 -11.40 15.01
C SER A 271 -18.66 -10.39 14.49
N PRO A 272 -19.91 -10.80 14.23
CA PRO A 272 -20.98 -9.90 13.81
C PRO A 272 -21.14 -8.66 14.69
N ARG A 273 -21.06 -8.85 16.02
CA ARG A 273 -21.22 -7.78 17.02
C ARG A 273 -20.07 -6.78 17.05
N SER A 274 -18.92 -7.10 16.45
CA SER A 274 -17.79 -6.17 16.34
C SER A 274 -17.83 -5.33 15.05
N LYS A 275 -18.94 -5.41 14.30
CA LYS A 275 -19.18 -4.65 13.07
C LYS A 275 -20.40 -3.76 13.26
N LEU A 276 -20.38 -2.61 12.59
CA LEU A 276 -21.51 -1.70 12.52
C LEU A 276 -22.27 -1.94 11.23
N SER A 277 -23.60 -2.01 11.30
CA SER A 277 -24.46 -1.93 10.12
C SER A 277 -24.20 -0.61 9.43
N TYR A 278 -23.88 -0.66 8.13
CA TYR A 278 -23.57 0.56 7.39
C TYR A 278 -24.79 1.51 7.34
N ASP A 279 -26.00 0.95 7.26
CA ASP A 279 -27.23 1.72 7.14
C ASP A 279 -27.60 2.43 8.44
N THR A 280 -27.52 1.73 9.58
CA THR A 280 -27.98 2.27 10.87
C THR A 280 -26.86 2.90 11.69
N GLY A 281 -25.59 2.53 11.46
CA GLY A 281 -24.46 2.90 12.31
C GLY A 281 -24.38 2.14 13.63
N GLU A 282 -25.32 1.22 13.87
CA GLU A 282 -25.40 0.43 15.11
C GLU A 282 -24.73 -0.94 14.94
N SER A 283 -24.27 -1.52 16.05
CA SER A 283 -23.73 -2.89 16.04
C SER A 283 -24.79 -3.91 15.63
N PHE A 284 -24.40 -4.98 14.94
CA PHE A 284 -25.36 -6.04 14.59
C PHE A 284 -25.82 -6.81 15.84
N ASP A 285 -27.13 -7.03 15.93
CA ASP A 285 -27.76 -7.73 17.06
C ASP A 285 -27.36 -9.20 17.18
N ASN A 286 -27.04 -9.85 16.05
CA ASN A 286 -26.66 -11.26 15.96
C ASN A 286 -26.09 -11.60 14.57
N SER A 287 -25.63 -12.84 14.42
CA SER A 287 -25.11 -13.41 13.19
C SER A 287 -26.11 -13.44 12.04
N ASP A 288 -27.40 -13.68 12.28
CA ASP A 288 -28.42 -13.71 11.21
C ASP A 288 -28.65 -12.30 10.63
N ALA A 289 -28.66 -11.26 11.47
CA ALA A 289 -28.75 -9.86 11.02
C ALA A 289 -27.53 -9.44 10.17
N PHE A 290 -26.33 -9.88 10.55
CA PHE A 290 -25.11 -9.63 9.79
C PHE A 290 -25.08 -10.41 8.47
N ILE A 291 -25.45 -11.69 8.48
CA ILE A 291 -25.50 -12.53 7.26
C ILE A 291 -26.53 -11.96 6.26
N GLY A 292 -27.69 -11.52 6.74
CA GLY A 292 -28.74 -10.97 5.90
C GLY A 292 -29.24 -11.96 4.83
N ASN A 293 -29.77 -11.43 3.73
CA ASN A 293 -30.27 -12.24 2.60
C ASN A 293 -29.83 -11.68 1.24
N ASN A 294 -28.69 -11.00 1.19
CA ASN A 294 -28.19 -10.36 -0.03
C ASN A 294 -27.57 -11.40 -0.97
N SER A 295 -27.82 -11.25 -2.27
CA SER A 295 -27.25 -12.09 -3.31
C SER A 295 -26.89 -11.24 -4.53
N PHE A 296 -25.66 -11.37 -5.00
CA PHE A 296 -25.13 -10.60 -6.12
C PHE A 296 -24.42 -11.51 -7.11
N THR A 297 -24.48 -11.14 -8.38
CA THR A 297 -23.68 -11.79 -9.44
C THR A 297 -22.41 -10.98 -9.67
N ARG A 298 -21.25 -11.53 -9.30
CA ARG A 298 -19.93 -10.91 -9.51
C ARG A 298 -19.03 -11.90 -10.24
N GLY A 299 -18.31 -11.44 -11.26
CA GLY A 299 -17.44 -12.30 -12.08
C GLY A 299 -18.17 -13.48 -12.73
N GLY A 300 -19.46 -13.32 -13.05
CA GLY A 300 -20.30 -14.38 -13.62
C GLY A 300 -20.85 -15.41 -12.62
N VAL A 301 -20.59 -15.24 -11.32
CA VAL A 301 -21.05 -16.16 -10.27
C VAL A 301 -22.02 -15.45 -9.33
N THR A 302 -23.22 -16.00 -9.20
CA THR A 302 -24.18 -15.55 -8.18
C THR A 302 -23.84 -16.19 -6.83
N THR A 303 -23.62 -15.37 -5.81
CA THR A 303 -23.35 -15.84 -4.45
C THR A 303 -23.99 -14.92 -3.42
N LYS A 304 -24.20 -15.45 -2.21
CA LYS A 304 -24.68 -14.67 -1.07
C LYS A 304 -23.57 -13.79 -0.48
N TYR A 305 -23.97 -12.65 0.05
CA TYR A 305 -23.11 -11.70 0.75
C TYR A 305 -23.79 -11.22 2.03
N SER A 306 -22.99 -10.75 3.00
CA SER A 306 -23.48 -10.16 4.24
C SER A 306 -24.31 -8.91 3.98
N SER A 307 -25.00 -8.41 5.01
CA SER A 307 -25.40 -7.00 5.08
C SER A 307 -24.17 -6.10 4.95
N LEU A 308 -24.36 -4.88 4.41
CA LEU A 308 -23.27 -3.90 4.33
C LEU A 308 -22.85 -3.49 5.74
N TYR A 309 -21.55 -3.41 5.95
CA TYR A 309 -20.99 -3.09 7.25
C TYR A 309 -19.79 -2.15 7.19
N SER A 310 -19.50 -1.55 8.34
CA SER A 310 -18.26 -0.87 8.68
C SER A 310 -17.60 -1.56 9.88
N GLU A 311 -16.29 -1.38 10.01
CA GLU A 311 -15.59 -1.77 11.23
C GLU A 311 -15.98 -0.83 12.37
N ILE A 312 -16.04 -1.33 13.61
CA ILE A 312 -16.18 -0.45 14.78
C ILE A 312 -14.92 0.41 14.89
N PHE A 313 -15.12 1.70 14.97
CA PHE A 313 -14.07 2.70 15.00
C PHE A 313 -14.45 3.81 15.97
N ASP A 314 -13.52 4.17 16.87
CA ASP A 314 -13.72 5.27 17.80
C ASP A 314 -13.43 6.62 17.11
N ILE A 315 -14.49 7.22 16.55
CA ILE A 315 -14.46 8.58 15.96
C ILE A 315 -14.39 9.70 17.01
N THR A 316 -14.45 9.39 18.31
CA THR A 316 -14.55 10.45 19.33
C THR A 316 -13.24 11.17 19.59
N PHE A 317 -12.11 10.59 19.15
CA PHE A 317 -10.78 11.16 19.39
C PHE A 317 -10.64 12.59 18.86
N PHE A 318 -11.20 12.88 17.67
CA PHE A 318 -11.11 14.20 17.04
C PHE A 318 -12.30 15.12 17.33
N ALA A 319 -13.24 14.74 18.20
CA ALA A 319 -14.50 15.47 18.40
C ALA A 319 -14.30 16.97 18.73
N ASN A 320 -13.17 17.33 19.35
CA ASN A 320 -12.85 18.70 19.74
C ASN A 320 -11.75 19.37 18.88
N TRP A 321 -11.19 18.66 17.91
CA TRP A 321 -10.15 19.19 17.02
C TRP A 321 -10.72 19.47 15.63
N LYS A 322 -10.19 20.47 14.92
CA LYS A 322 -10.68 20.86 13.59
C LYS A 322 -9.52 20.92 12.61
N PHE A 323 -9.67 20.23 11.48
CA PHE A 323 -8.73 20.32 10.38
C PHE A 323 -8.66 21.77 9.86
N PRO A 324 -7.45 22.37 9.75
CA PRO A 324 -7.35 23.80 9.44
C PRO A 324 -7.73 24.21 8.01
N TRP A 325 -7.69 23.27 7.07
CA TRP A 325 -7.88 23.53 5.64
C TRP A 325 -9.19 22.95 5.13
N THR A 326 -9.73 23.52 4.07
CA THR A 326 -10.90 22.99 3.38
C THR A 326 -10.49 22.17 2.16
N ASN A 327 -11.44 21.46 1.55
CA ASN A 327 -11.17 20.71 0.33
C ASN A 327 -10.66 21.56 -0.85
N LYS A 328 -10.91 22.87 -0.86
CA LYS A 328 -10.41 23.81 -1.88
C LYS A 328 -8.95 24.21 -1.66
N ASP A 329 -8.45 24.00 -0.45
CA ASP A 329 -7.10 24.34 -0.05
C ASP A 329 -6.16 23.12 -0.19
N ILE A 330 -6.70 21.94 -0.51
CA ILE A 330 -5.99 20.66 -0.49
C ILE A 330 -5.96 20.05 -1.89
N ILE A 331 -4.83 19.44 -2.24
CA ILE A 331 -4.70 18.57 -3.41
C ILE A 331 -3.97 17.27 -3.04
N ILE A 332 -4.40 16.16 -3.64
CA ILE A 332 -3.78 14.84 -3.49
C ILE A 332 -2.85 14.60 -4.67
N LEU A 333 -1.56 14.42 -4.41
CA LEU A 333 -0.55 14.07 -5.40
C LEU A 333 -0.16 12.59 -5.26
N THR A 334 -0.07 11.89 -6.39
CA THR A 334 0.36 10.49 -6.42
C THR A 334 0.87 10.11 -7.80
N ASN A 335 1.63 9.03 -7.90
CA ASN A 335 2.00 8.38 -9.15
C ASN A 335 1.09 7.18 -9.48
N GLY A 336 -0.04 7.07 -8.78
CA GLY A 336 -1.02 5.99 -8.92
C GLY A 336 -0.68 4.72 -8.15
N ALA A 337 0.56 4.60 -7.62
CA ALA A 337 0.99 3.44 -6.82
C ALA A 337 0.24 3.30 -5.49
N CYS A 338 -0.50 4.35 -5.10
CA CYS A 338 -1.36 4.38 -3.94
C CYS A 338 -2.25 3.13 -3.87
N GLY A 339 -1.95 2.25 -2.91
CA GLY A 339 -2.57 0.93 -2.74
C GLY A 339 -3.11 0.73 -1.32
N SER A 340 -3.93 -0.30 -1.11
CA SER A 340 -4.48 -0.68 0.19
C SER A 340 -5.01 0.54 0.97
N ALA A 341 -4.58 0.74 2.23
CA ALA A 341 -4.95 1.89 3.07
C ALA A 341 -4.73 3.26 2.39
N CYS A 342 -3.67 3.44 1.58
CA CYS A 342 -3.48 4.68 0.83
C CYS A 342 -4.62 4.88 -0.18
N ALA A 343 -4.92 3.84 -0.96
CA ALA A 343 -5.99 3.89 -1.95
C ALA A 343 -7.36 4.12 -1.29
N GLN A 344 -7.61 3.51 -0.12
CA GLN A 344 -8.81 3.78 0.66
C GLN A 344 -8.88 5.26 1.08
N THR A 345 -7.80 5.83 1.59
CA THR A 345 -7.72 7.25 1.97
C THR A 345 -7.95 8.17 0.77
N THR A 346 -7.16 8.03 -0.29
CA THR A 346 -7.21 8.94 -1.45
C THR A 346 -8.54 8.87 -2.18
N GLN A 347 -9.10 7.68 -2.35
CA GLN A 347 -10.44 7.53 -2.93
C GLN A 347 -11.53 8.08 -2.00
N TYR A 348 -11.46 7.82 -0.70
CA TYR A 348 -12.45 8.32 0.25
C TYR A 348 -12.45 9.86 0.27
N LEU A 349 -11.29 10.48 0.38
CA LEU A 349 -11.15 11.94 0.38
C LEU A 349 -11.57 12.57 -0.95
N SER A 350 -11.28 11.92 -2.09
CA SER A 350 -11.76 12.37 -3.39
C SER A 350 -13.28 12.24 -3.53
N GLU A 351 -13.85 11.09 -3.13
CA GLU A 351 -15.29 10.82 -3.29
C GLU A 351 -16.15 11.58 -2.27
N GLN A 352 -15.73 11.67 -1.01
CA GLN A 352 -16.50 12.29 0.07
C GLN A 352 -16.16 13.77 0.27
N ALA A 353 -14.88 14.08 0.49
CA ALA A 353 -14.46 15.45 0.75
C ALA A 353 -14.32 16.28 -0.54
N LYS A 354 -14.41 15.65 -1.72
CA LYS A 354 -14.25 16.31 -3.04
C LYS A 354 -12.88 16.98 -3.19
N ILE A 355 -11.86 16.41 -2.58
CA ILE A 355 -10.48 16.87 -2.72
C ILE A 355 -9.98 16.49 -4.12
N ALA A 356 -9.33 17.45 -4.79
CA ALA A 356 -8.79 17.26 -6.12
C ALA A 356 -7.59 16.30 -6.12
N THR A 357 -7.40 15.57 -7.21
CA THR A 357 -6.35 14.56 -7.37
C THR A 357 -5.47 14.88 -8.58
N VAL A 358 -4.17 14.62 -8.43
CA VAL A 358 -3.14 14.79 -9.45
C VAL A 358 -2.37 13.49 -9.59
N SER A 359 -2.22 13.04 -10.83
CA SER A 359 -1.44 11.84 -11.17
C SER A 359 -0.18 12.20 -11.96
N VAL A 360 0.99 11.75 -11.48
CA VAL A 360 2.31 12.05 -12.06
C VAL A 360 2.91 10.84 -12.79
N GLY A 361 3.56 11.05 -13.95
CA GLY A 361 4.29 9.99 -14.68
C GLY A 361 3.38 8.95 -15.32
N GLY A 362 3.87 7.94 -16.01
CA GLY A 362 3.05 6.98 -16.76
C GLY A 362 3.11 7.27 -18.26
N LEU A 363 2.24 6.63 -19.04
CA LEU A 363 2.29 6.75 -20.50
C LEU A 363 1.81 8.15 -20.97
N TYR A 364 2.53 8.73 -21.92
CA TYR A 364 2.24 10.04 -22.48
C TYR A 364 0.84 10.07 -23.14
N ASN A 365 0.12 11.19 -22.96
CA ASN A 365 -1.24 11.39 -23.46
C ASN A 365 -2.27 10.32 -23.04
N SER A 366 -2.07 9.71 -21.87
CA SER A 366 -3.05 8.80 -21.25
C SER A 366 -3.52 9.33 -19.91
N ASN A 367 -4.82 9.14 -19.64
CA ASN A 367 -5.36 9.36 -18.31
C ASN A 367 -4.81 8.30 -17.36
N MET A 368 -4.49 8.71 -16.14
CA MET A 368 -3.92 7.82 -15.14
C MET A 368 -4.76 7.85 -13.86
N SER A 369 -4.94 6.68 -13.27
CA SER A 369 -5.60 6.51 -12.00
C SER A 369 -4.74 7.04 -10.85
N TYR A 370 -5.37 7.73 -9.91
CA TYR A 370 -4.68 8.22 -8.70
C TYR A 370 -4.53 7.13 -7.61
N SER A 371 -4.99 5.92 -7.87
CA SER A 371 -4.86 4.79 -6.96
C SER A 371 -4.94 3.48 -7.74
N SER A 372 -4.45 2.39 -7.13
CA SER A 372 -4.36 1.09 -7.80
C SER A 372 -5.32 0.04 -7.25
N PHE A 373 -5.24 -0.26 -5.95
CA PHE A 373 -6.03 -1.33 -5.33
C PHE A 373 -6.52 -0.90 -3.94
N PRO A 374 -7.68 -0.25 -3.82
CA PRO A 374 -8.26 0.10 -2.51
C PRO A 374 -8.58 -1.15 -1.68
N GLY A 375 -8.89 -2.28 -2.34
CA GLY A 375 -9.30 -3.50 -1.69
C GLY A 375 -10.50 -3.34 -0.75
N GLY A 376 -10.84 -4.42 -0.06
CA GLY A 376 -11.61 -4.37 1.19
C GLY A 376 -10.70 -4.74 2.35
N ASN A 377 -10.84 -5.95 2.88
CA ASN A 377 -9.91 -6.52 3.84
C ASN A 377 -9.26 -7.80 3.29
N VAL A 378 -7.95 -7.92 3.48
CA VAL A 378 -7.20 -9.15 3.26
C VAL A 378 -6.93 -9.80 4.60
N VAL A 379 -7.08 -11.13 4.67
CA VAL A 379 -6.69 -11.93 5.84
C VAL A 379 -5.61 -12.91 5.42
N SER A 380 -4.54 -13.00 6.21
CA SER A 380 -3.53 -14.05 6.01
C SER A 380 -4.14 -15.40 6.35
N ILE A 381 -3.64 -16.48 5.73
CA ILE A 381 -4.14 -17.81 6.04
C ILE A 381 -3.89 -18.21 7.51
N ASP A 382 -2.78 -17.73 8.09
CA ASP A 382 -2.44 -17.99 9.49
C ASP A 382 -3.43 -17.30 10.44
N ASP A 383 -3.75 -16.03 10.19
CA ASP A 383 -4.73 -15.31 11.01
C ASP A 383 -6.14 -15.87 10.83
N LEU A 384 -6.49 -16.30 9.61
CA LEU A 384 -7.74 -17.01 9.36
C LEU A 384 -7.81 -18.31 10.18
N PHE A 385 -6.76 -19.13 10.15
CA PHE A 385 -6.74 -20.40 10.88
C PHE A 385 -6.69 -20.21 12.39
N LYS A 386 -6.10 -19.13 12.91
CA LYS A 386 -6.20 -18.78 14.34
C LYS A 386 -7.66 -18.64 14.75
N ASP A 387 -8.44 -17.82 14.04
CA ASP A 387 -9.87 -17.62 14.34
C ASP A 387 -10.68 -18.91 14.16
N VAL A 388 -10.43 -19.65 13.06
CA VAL A 388 -11.11 -20.92 12.78
C VAL A 388 -10.83 -21.97 13.87
N ASN A 389 -9.57 -22.11 14.30
CA ASN A 389 -9.17 -23.09 15.31
C ASN A 389 -9.82 -22.80 16.67
N ILE A 390 -9.98 -21.52 17.04
CA ILE A 390 -10.72 -21.14 18.25
C ILE A 390 -12.15 -21.66 18.18
N ILE A 391 -12.81 -21.54 17.02
CA ILE A 391 -14.20 -22.00 16.83
C ILE A 391 -14.29 -23.52 16.80
N ILE A 392 -13.55 -24.21 15.92
CA ILE A 392 -13.73 -25.65 15.70
C ILE A 392 -13.27 -26.50 16.90
N ASN A 393 -12.39 -26.00 17.76
CA ASN A 393 -12.01 -26.71 19.00
C ASN A 393 -13.15 -26.75 20.03
N THR A 394 -14.24 -26.00 19.82
CA THR A 394 -15.41 -25.98 20.72
C THR A 394 -16.55 -26.87 20.26
N THR A 395 -16.47 -27.49 19.08
CA THR A 395 -17.54 -28.31 18.51
C THR A 395 -17.02 -29.43 17.62
N THR A 396 -17.68 -30.59 17.62
CA THR A 396 -17.37 -31.72 16.73
C THR A 396 -18.20 -31.71 15.44
N ASP A 397 -19.25 -30.90 15.38
CA ASP A 397 -20.14 -30.74 14.23
C ASP A 397 -19.81 -29.43 13.50
N TYR A 398 -18.95 -29.52 12.50
CA TYR A 398 -18.54 -28.40 11.65
C TYR A 398 -18.43 -28.86 10.18
N PRO A 399 -18.65 -27.97 9.20
CA PRO A 399 -18.48 -28.31 7.78
C PRO A 399 -17.05 -28.76 7.51
N LYS A 400 -16.80 -29.45 6.39
CA LYS A 400 -15.43 -29.84 6.00
C LYS A 400 -14.56 -28.60 5.75
N ILE A 401 -13.93 -28.11 6.81
CA ILE A 401 -12.92 -27.05 6.78
C ILE A 401 -11.57 -27.76 6.63
N PRO A 402 -10.70 -27.33 5.70
CA PRO A 402 -9.35 -27.88 5.60
C PRO A 402 -8.65 -27.83 6.96
N LYS A 403 -7.96 -28.91 7.33
CA LYS A 403 -7.09 -28.89 8.52
C LYS A 403 -6.01 -27.83 8.33
N ASN A 404 -5.54 -27.25 9.45
CA ASN A 404 -4.47 -26.26 9.44
C ASN A 404 -3.36 -26.70 8.48
N LEU A 405 -3.17 -25.93 7.42
CA LEU A 405 -2.14 -26.17 6.44
C LEU A 405 -0.86 -25.56 7.02
N ASN A 406 0.14 -26.37 7.33
CA ASN A 406 1.46 -25.86 7.69
C ASN A 406 2.17 -25.37 6.41
N ILE A 407 1.71 -24.23 5.89
CA ILE A 407 2.23 -23.58 4.69
C ILE A 407 3.17 -22.43 5.05
N ALA A 408 3.96 -22.58 6.12
CA ALA A 408 4.90 -21.58 6.62
C ALA A 408 5.89 -21.02 5.56
N MET A 409 6.00 -21.64 4.38
CA MET A 409 6.80 -21.17 3.24
C MET A 409 6.02 -20.30 2.23
N TYR A 410 4.70 -20.15 2.36
CA TYR A 410 3.86 -19.42 1.42
C TYR A 410 3.05 -18.35 2.14
N SER A 411 3.29 -17.08 1.82
CA SER A 411 2.36 -16.00 2.16
C SER A 411 1.12 -16.16 1.29
N PHE A 412 0.05 -16.73 1.86
CA PHE A 412 -1.24 -16.88 1.20
C PHE A 412 -2.27 -15.97 1.89
N GLY A 413 -2.84 -15.05 1.12
CA GLY A 413 -3.87 -14.12 1.56
C GLY A 413 -5.21 -14.40 0.89
N LEU A 414 -6.29 -14.18 1.62
CA LEU A 414 -7.66 -14.29 1.13
C LEU A 414 -8.34 -12.93 1.23
N SER A 415 -9.07 -12.55 0.18
CA SER A 415 -9.99 -11.42 0.24
C SER A 415 -11.16 -11.81 1.14
N LEU A 416 -11.22 -11.21 2.33
CA LEU A 416 -12.28 -11.45 3.30
C LEU A 416 -13.52 -10.61 2.97
N SER A 417 -13.30 -9.35 2.57
CA SER A 417 -14.37 -8.43 2.22
C SER A 417 -14.03 -7.59 1.00
N GLU A 418 -15.08 -7.13 0.35
CA GLU A 418 -15.06 -6.19 -0.75
C GLU A 418 -15.58 -4.84 -0.27
N ALA A 419 -15.00 -3.74 -0.75
CA ALA A 419 -15.46 -2.39 -0.43
C ALA A 419 -16.20 -1.77 -1.62
N TYR A 420 -17.16 -0.89 -1.34
CA TYR A 420 -18.01 -0.25 -2.34
C TYR A 420 -17.75 1.23 -2.44
N SER A 421 -17.84 1.77 -3.66
CA SER A 421 -17.75 3.21 -3.86
C SER A 421 -18.94 3.90 -3.21
N ILE A 422 -18.72 5.06 -2.58
CA ILE A 422 -19.83 5.86 -2.06
C ILE A 422 -20.46 6.67 -3.20
N SER A 423 -19.67 7.06 -4.20
CA SER A 423 -20.17 7.74 -5.40
C SER A 423 -20.88 6.79 -6.37
N PHE A 424 -20.52 5.51 -6.35
CA PHE A 424 -21.12 4.45 -7.18
C PHE A 424 -21.50 3.23 -6.31
N PRO A 425 -22.59 3.30 -5.52
CA PRO A 425 -22.90 2.33 -4.44
C PRO A 425 -22.98 0.85 -4.84
N ASN A 426 -23.23 0.56 -6.11
CA ASN A 426 -23.35 -0.81 -6.61
C ASN A 426 -22.04 -1.36 -7.21
N LEU A 427 -20.96 -0.56 -7.20
CA LEU A 427 -19.67 -0.92 -7.76
C LEU A 427 -18.65 -1.13 -6.65
N VAL A 428 -18.01 -2.29 -6.70
CA VAL A 428 -16.89 -2.63 -5.81
C VAL A 428 -15.67 -1.81 -6.22
N THR A 429 -15.08 -1.09 -5.27
CA THR A 429 -14.03 -0.09 -5.47
C THR A 429 -12.82 -0.62 -6.24
N GLU A 430 -12.49 -1.90 -6.03
CA GLU A 430 -11.41 -2.63 -6.69
C GLU A 430 -11.56 -2.62 -8.22
N PHE A 431 -12.79 -2.71 -8.76
CA PHE A 431 -13.07 -2.84 -10.20
C PHE A 431 -13.41 -1.52 -10.90
N ILE A 432 -13.19 -0.38 -10.25
CA ILE A 432 -13.52 0.94 -10.80
C ILE A 432 -12.25 1.66 -11.22
N TYR A 433 -12.15 1.99 -12.50
CA TYR A 433 -11.16 2.93 -13.01
C TYR A 433 -11.51 4.35 -12.56
N ARG A 434 -10.56 5.04 -11.91
CA ARG A 434 -10.76 6.40 -11.38
C ARG A 434 -9.61 7.31 -11.82
N PRO A 435 -9.75 8.04 -12.93
CA PRO A 435 -8.71 8.96 -13.38
C PRO A 435 -8.57 10.12 -12.39
N ALA A 436 -7.35 10.64 -12.26
CA ALA A 436 -7.12 11.88 -11.53
C ALA A 436 -7.80 13.08 -12.20
N ASN A 437 -8.07 14.13 -11.43
CA ASN A 437 -8.60 15.38 -11.97
C ASN A 437 -7.57 16.08 -12.86
N TYR A 438 -6.30 15.97 -12.50
CA TYR A 438 -5.18 16.59 -13.21
C TYR A 438 -4.04 15.61 -13.44
N ARG A 439 -3.17 15.98 -14.36
CA ARG A 439 -2.08 15.15 -14.87
C ARG A 439 -0.80 15.95 -14.93
N LEU A 440 0.27 15.42 -14.32
CA LEU A 440 1.64 15.95 -14.46
C LEU A 440 2.54 14.89 -15.08
N TYR A 441 3.58 15.33 -15.78
CA TYR A 441 4.61 14.45 -16.32
C TYR A 441 5.94 14.80 -15.68
N TYR A 442 6.77 13.77 -15.51
CA TYR A 442 8.16 13.99 -15.16
C TYR A 442 8.89 14.68 -16.33
N ASP A 443 9.80 15.57 -15.99
CA ASP A 443 10.78 16.20 -16.87
C ASP A 443 12.19 16.03 -16.28
N ASP A 444 13.20 16.49 -17.01
CA ASP A 444 14.61 16.31 -16.63
C ASP A 444 14.98 16.90 -15.26
N LYS A 445 14.15 17.79 -14.69
CA LYS A 445 14.39 18.41 -13.39
C LYS A 445 13.61 17.71 -12.28
N SER A 446 12.32 17.51 -12.50
CA SER A 446 11.40 16.91 -11.52
C SER A 446 11.70 15.44 -11.20
N ILE A 447 12.41 14.72 -12.09
CA ILE A 447 12.94 13.39 -11.76
C ILE A 447 14.02 13.41 -10.68
N TYR A 448 14.75 14.51 -10.53
CA TYR A 448 15.79 14.69 -9.52
C TYR A 448 15.33 15.58 -8.35
N ASP A 449 14.28 16.38 -8.54
CA ASP A 449 13.71 17.23 -7.51
C ASP A 449 12.18 17.10 -7.48
N PRO A 450 11.65 16.17 -6.67
CA PRO A 450 10.21 15.99 -6.52
C PRO A 450 9.48 17.23 -5.99
N SER A 451 10.18 18.19 -5.37
CA SER A 451 9.55 19.41 -4.88
C SER A 451 8.96 20.28 -5.99
N LEU A 452 9.49 20.15 -7.22
CA LEU A 452 8.94 20.81 -8.40
C LEU A 452 7.53 20.30 -8.73
N LEU A 453 7.26 19.01 -8.49
CA LEU A 453 5.92 18.43 -8.67
C LEU A 453 4.95 18.94 -7.61
N TRP A 454 5.42 19.14 -6.38
CA TRP A 454 4.60 19.70 -5.30
C TRP A 454 4.17 21.13 -5.60
N LEU A 455 5.05 21.95 -6.18
CA LEU A 455 4.74 23.34 -6.51
C LEU A 455 3.88 23.49 -7.78
N GLN A 456 3.97 22.52 -8.69
CA GLN A 456 3.18 22.50 -9.92
C GLN A 456 1.75 22.00 -9.69
N ALA A 457 1.56 21.08 -8.74
CA ALA A 457 0.25 20.62 -8.27
C ALA A 457 -0.50 21.74 -7.55
#